data_AF-A0A9N9KAH0-F1
#
_entry.id   AF-A0A9N9KAH0-F1
#
_cell.length_a   1.000
_cell.length_b   1.000
_cell.length_c   1.000
_cell.angle_alpha   90.00
_cell.angle_beta   90.00
_cell.angle_gamma   90.00
#
_symmetry.space_group_name_H-M   'P 1'
#
loop_
_entity.id
_entity.type
_entity.pdbx_description
1 polymer ?
#
loop_
_entity_poly.entity_id
_entity_poly.type
_entity_poly.pdbx_seq_one_letter_code
_entity_poly.pdbx_strand_id
1 'polypeptide(L)' 'LTDLVHARARRRFQRGLKRKPMGLIKKLRKAKKEAPPSEKPAVVKTHLRDMIIVPEMIGSVIGVYNGKTFNQIEVK' A
#
# COMPACT_ATOMS: atom_id res chain seq x y z
N LEU A 1 4.98 -1.39 -16.36
CA LEU A 1 4.72 -2.05 -15.05
C LEU A 1 3.97 -3.38 -15.21
N THR A 2 3.04 -3.49 -16.15
CA THR A 2 2.28 -4.73 -16.45
C THR A 2 3.15 -5.89 -16.92
N ASP A 3 4.22 -5.63 -17.67
CA ASP A 3 5.05 -6.71 -18.23
C ASP A 3 6.06 -7.30 -17.23
N LEU A 4 6.43 -6.53 -16.21
CA LEU A 4 7.35 -6.92 -15.14
C LEU A 4 6.68 -7.72 -14.00
N VAL A 5 5.35 -7.76 -13.94
CA VAL A 5 4.63 -8.42 -12.84
C VAL A 5 4.05 -9.78 -13.26
N HIS A 6 4.00 -10.71 -12.31
CA HIS A 6 3.42 -12.05 -12.45
C HIS A 6 1.98 -12.02 -12.99
N ALA A 7 1.55 -13.11 -13.63
CA ALA A 7 0.22 -13.23 -14.26
C ALA A 7 -0.96 -12.84 -13.33
N ARG A 8 -0.90 -13.22 -12.04
CA ARG A 8 -1.90 -12.82 -11.03
C ARG A 8 -2.00 -11.31 -10.86
N ALA A 9 -0.85 -10.64 -10.77
CA ALA A 9 -0.77 -9.19 -10.58
C ALA A 9 -1.25 -8.46 -11.83
N ARG A 10 -0.81 -8.91 -13.02
CA ARG A 10 -1.25 -8.38 -14.31
C ARG A 10 -2.77 -8.46 -14.48
N ARG A 11 -3.37 -9.62 -14.15
CA ARG A 11 -4.83 -9.82 -14.18
C ARG A 11 -5.57 -8.85 -13.26
N ARG A 12 -4.99 -8.52 -12.10
CA ARG A 12 -5.59 -7.55 -11.16
C ARG A 12 -5.53 -6.13 -11.71
N PHE A 13 -4.41 -5.72 -12.31
CA PHE A 13 -4.29 -4.41 -12.95
C PHE A 13 -5.26 -4.26 -14.13
N GLN A 14 -5.37 -5.28 -14.99
CA GLN A 14 -6.31 -5.29 -16.12
C GLN A 14 -7.79 -5.25 -15.69
N ARG A 15 -8.15 -5.93 -14.59
CA ARG A 15 -9.50 -5.89 -14.02
C ARG A 15 -9.85 -4.56 -13.33
N GLY A 16 -8.86 -3.67 -13.17
CA GLY A 16 -9.02 -2.36 -12.55
C GLY A 16 -8.88 -2.35 -11.03
N LEU A 17 -8.22 -1.31 -10.53
CA LEU A 17 -8.17 -0.98 -9.11
C LEU A 17 -9.45 -0.25 -8.72
N LYS A 18 -10.33 -0.92 -7.94
CA LYS A 18 -11.59 -0.33 -7.44
C LYS A 18 -11.33 0.87 -6.49
N ARG A 19 -12.40 1.59 -6.12
CA ARG A 19 -12.36 2.75 -5.20
C ARG A 19 -11.57 2.52 -3.89
N LYS A 20 -11.65 1.32 -3.31
CA LYS A 20 -11.01 1.00 -2.01
C LYS A 20 -9.47 1.05 -2.08
N PRO A 21 -8.80 0.33 -3.01
CA PRO A 21 -7.36 0.48 -3.26
C PRO A 21 -6.91 1.92 -3.52
N MET A 22 -7.66 2.67 -4.35
CA MET A 22 -7.31 4.06 -4.67
C MET A 22 -7.36 4.98 -3.43
N GLY A 23 -8.31 4.75 -2.53
CA GLY A 23 -8.37 5.46 -1.25
C GLY A 23 -7.16 5.19 -0.36
N LEU A 24 -6.64 3.95 -0.35
CA LEU A 24 -5.44 3.61 0.41
C LEU A 24 -4.21 4.32 -0.17
N ILE A 25 -4.04 4.31 -1.50
CA ILE A 25 -2.94 5.02 -2.19
C ILE A 25 -2.98 6.51 -1.86
N LYS A 26 -4.15 7.15 -1.87
CA LYS A 26 -4.29 8.56 -1.53
C LYS A 26 -3.86 8.86 -0.09
N LYS A 27 -4.23 7.99 0.87
CA LYS A 27 -3.81 8.12 2.28
C LYS A 27 -2.30 7.95 2.45
N LEU A 28 -1.71 6.97 1.74
CA LEU A 28 -0.27 6.73 1.76
C LEU A 28 0.51 7.90 1.12
N ARG A 29 0.01 8.46 0.01
CA ARG A 29 0.62 9.62 -0.64
C ARG A 29 0.58 10.85 0.25
N LYS A 30 -0.51 11.05 1.01
CA LYS A 30 -0.62 12.11 2.02
C LYS A 30 0.40 11.90 3.14
N ALA A 31 0.45 10.70 3.71
CA ALA A 31 1.38 10.36 4.79
C ALA A 31 2.86 10.50 4.37
N LYS A 32 3.19 10.13 3.13
CA LYS A 32 4.55 10.28 2.57
C LYS A 32 4.92 11.75 2.29
N LYS A 33 3.95 12.60 1.96
CA LYS A 33 4.17 14.04 1.74
C LYS A 33 4.31 14.83 3.04
N GLU A 34 3.61 14.41 4.08
CA GLU A 34 3.61 15.05 5.41
C GLU A 34 4.78 14.60 6.28
N ALA A 35 5.46 13.50 5.92
CA ALA A 35 6.62 13.00 6.65
C ALA A 35 7.88 13.85 6.35
N PRO A 36 8.66 14.23 7.40
CA PRO A 36 9.98 14.82 7.22
C PRO A 36 10.92 13.91 6.41
N PRO A 37 11.94 14.46 5.72
CA PRO A 37 12.84 13.69 4.84
C PRO A 37 13.60 12.53 5.51
N SER A 38 13.59 12.45 6.84
CA SER A 38 14.38 11.50 7.64
C SER A 38 13.55 10.71 8.66
N GLU A 39 12.22 10.89 8.72
CA GLU A 39 11.37 10.19 9.68
C GLU A 39 10.40 9.23 9.00
N LYS A 40 10.08 8.15 9.70
CA LYS A 40 9.16 7.13 9.20
C LYS A 40 7.75 7.73 9.11
N PRO A 41 7.08 7.64 7.95
CA PRO A 41 5.75 8.20 7.77
C PRO A 41 4.73 7.53 8.70
N ALA A 42 3.67 8.28 9.03
CA ALA A 42 2.60 7.83 9.91
C ALA A 42 2.00 6.48 9.46
N VAL A 43 1.79 5.58 10.42
CA VAL A 43 1.29 4.22 10.16
C VAL A 43 -0.12 4.27 9.60
N VAL A 44 -0.29 3.87 8.33
CA VAL A 44 -1.61 3.76 7.70
C VAL A 44 -2.19 2.38 7.98
N LYS A 45 -3.25 2.33 8.79
CA LYS A 45 -3.98 1.10 9.11
C LYS A 45 -4.89 0.68 7.96
N THR A 46 -4.83 -0.60 7.56
CA THR A 46 -5.65 -1.18 6.50
C THR A 46 -6.13 -2.60 6.85
N HIS A 47 -7.37 -2.90 6.46
CA HIS A 47 -7.92 -4.25 6.44
C HIS A 47 -7.78 -4.91 5.06
N LEU A 48 -7.37 -4.14 4.04
CA LEU A 48 -7.19 -4.63 2.68
C LEU A 48 -5.87 -5.40 2.59
N ARG A 49 -5.94 -6.72 2.76
CA ARG A 49 -4.81 -7.66 2.62
C ARG A 49 -4.56 -8.10 1.19
N ASP A 50 -5.52 -7.84 0.32
CA ASP A 50 -5.48 -8.23 -1.08
C ASP A 50 -4.67 -7.24 -1.93
N MET A 51 -4.38 -6.05 -1.43
CA MET A 51 -3.65 -5.02 -2.18
C MET A 51 -2.25 -5.48 -2.60
N ILE A 52 -1.94 -5.32 -3.89
CA ILE A 52 -0.59 -5.52 -4.41
C ILE A 52 0.25 -4.30 -4.03
N ILE A 53 1.49 -4.54 -3.58
CA ILE A 53 2.45 -3.48 -3.30
C ILE A 53 2.78 -2.79 -4.63
N VAL A 54 2.44 -1.51 -4.72
CA VAL A 54 2.82 -0.64 -5.83
C VAL A 54 4.12 0.05 -5.45
N PRO A 55 5.08 0.26 -6.37
CA PRO A 55 6.37 0.90 -6.04
C PRO A 55 6.26 2.25 -5.33
N GLU A 56 5.19 3.00 -5.55
CA GLU A 56 4.93 4.26 -4.83
C GLU A 56 4.78 4.09 -3.31
N MET A 57 4.43 2.89 -2.85
CA MET A 57 4.25 2.53 -1.43
C MET A 57 5.57 2.23 -0.72
N ILE A 58 6.70 2.13 -1.45
CA ILE A 58 8.02 1.90 -0.87
C ILE A 58 8.39 3.07 0.05
N GLY A 59 8.93 2.72 1.23
CA GLY A 59 9.27 3.65 2.31
C GLY A 59 8.08 4.05 3.19
N SER A 60 6.90 3.43 3.02
CA SER A 60 5.73 3.66 3.88
C SER A 60 5.58 2.57 4.94
N VAL A 61 5.11 2.94 6.13
CA VAL A 61 4.72 1.98 7.17
C VAL A 61 3.22 1.70 7.09
N ILE A 62 2.86 0.44 6.84
CA ILE A 62 1.48 -0.01 6.66
C ILE A 62 1.11 -0.94 7.82
N GLY A 63 0.03 -0.61 8.51
CA GLY A 63 -0.56 -1.48 9.53
C GLY A 63 -1.54 -2.46 8.88
N VAL A 64 -1.16 -3.72 8.69
CA VAL A 64 -2.04 -4.75 8.11
C VAL A 64 -2.79 -5.49 9.22
N TYR A 65 -4.13 -5.49 9.14
CA TYR A 65 -4.96 -6.19 10.11
C TYR A 65 -4.92 -7.72 9.92
N ASN A 66 -4.68 -8.47 10.99
CA ASN A 66 -4.65 -9.93 10.98
C ASN A 66 -5.92 -10.61 11.53
N GLY A 67 -6.88 -9.86 12.07
CA GLY A 67 -8.06 -10.39 12.79
C GLY A 67 -8.09 -10.06 14.29
N LYS A 68 -6.98 -9.60 14.86
CA LYS A 68 -6.86 -9.19 16.26
C LYS A 68 -6.08 -7.88 16.40
N THR A 69 -4.95 -7.76 15.71
CA THR A 69 -4.04 -6.61 15.79
C THR A 69 -3.67 -6.08 14.40
N PHE A 70 -3.21 -4.83 14.38
CA PHE A 70 -2.57 -4.24 13.19
C PHE A 70 -1.07 -4.47 13.28
N ASN A 71 -0.55 -5.32 12.41
CA ASN A 71 0.88 -5.57 12.30
C ASN A 71 1.51 -4.46 11.47
N GLN A 72 2.48 -3.76 12.05
CA GLN A 72 3.22 -2.70 11.35
C GLN A 72 4.24 -3.34 10.42
N ILE A 73 4.10 -3.10 9.12
CA ILE A 73 4.98 -3.60 8.08
C ILE A 73 5.61 -2.39 7.40
N GLU A 74 6.94 -2.36 7.40
CA GLU A 74 7.73 -1.40 6.63
C GLU A 74 7.95 -1.97 5.22
N VAL A 75 7.46 -1.25 4.21
CA VAL A 75 7.59 -1.66 2.81
C VAL A 75 8.97 -1.24 2.30
N LYS A 76 9.88 -2.23 2.20
CA LYS A 76 11.19 -2.11 1.55
C LYS A 76 11.09 -2.29 0.04
#